data_AF-A0A6M1YY40-F1
#
_entry.id   AF-A0A6M1YY40-F1
#
_cell.length_a   1.000
_cell.length_b   1.000
_cell.length_c   1.000
_cell.angle_alpha   90.00
_cell.angle_beta   90.00
_cell.angle_gamma   90.00
#
_symmetry.space_group_name_H-M   'P 1'
#
loop_
_entity.id
_entity.type
_entity.pdbx_description
1 polymer ?
#
loop_
_entity_poly.entity_id
_entity_poly.type
_entity_poly.pdbx_seq_one_letter_code
_entity_poly.pdbx_strand_id
1 'polypeptide(L)' 'MRVGNKQPGASGYKELVNFKEFIGYSVDPKTGKKLATNWGKIHYGRDGIHIVPTKARK' A
#
# COMPACT_ATOMS: atom_id res chain seq x y z
N MET A 1 -3.93 -12.01 -10.58
CA MET A 1 -2.57 -12.57 -10.52
C MET A 1 -2.19 -12.82 -9.06
N ARG A 2 -2.20 -14.08 -8.62
CA ARG A 2 -1.60 -14.53 -7.36
C ARG A 2 -0.11 -14.78 -7.64
N VAL A 3 0.77 -14.01 -7.05
CA VAL A 3 2.22 -14.26 -7.12
C VAL A 3 2.59 -15.00 -5.83
N GLY A 4 2.66 -16.34 -5.93
CA GLY A 4 3.06 -17.24 -4.83
C GLY A 4 1.92 -17.63 -3.87
N ASN A 5 1.94 -18.87 -3.40
CA ASN A 5 1.01 -19.47 -2.43
C ASN A 5 1.05 -18.85 -1.01
N LYS A 6 1.38 -17.56 -0.88
CA LYS A 6 1.46 -16.90 0.42
C LYS A 6 0.07 -16.45 0.85
N GLN A 7 -0.30 -16.81 2.08
CA GLN A 7 -1.54 -16.38 2.70
C GLN A 7 -1.53 -14.85 2.89
N PRO A 8 -2.67 -14.16 2.77
CA PRO A 8 -2.76 -12.75 3.13
C PRO A 8 -2.21 -12.50 4.54
N GLY A 9 -1.46 -11.42 4.71
CA GLY A 9 -0.79 -11.09 5.97
C GLY A 9 0.52 -11.85 6.25
N ALA A 10 0.87 -12.88 5.48
CA ALA A 10 2.11 -13.61 5.69
C ALA A 10 3.34 -12.82 5.20
N SER A 11 4.51 -13.10 5.79
CA SER A 11 5.77 -12.46 5.39
C SER A 11 6.08 -12.67 3.89
N GLY A 12 6.32 -11.55 3.21
CA GLY A 12 6.50 -11.46 1.76
C GLY A 12 5.20 -11.39 0.96
N TYR A 13 4.04 -11.28 1.62
CA TYR A 13 2.79 -10.87 0.98
C TYR A 13 2.76 -9.35 0.80
N LYS A 14 2.06 -8.91 -0.25
CA LYS A 14 1.80 -7.51 -0.52
C LYS A 14 0.37 -7.35 -1.00
N GLU A 15 -0.34 -6.39 -0.45
CA GLU A 15 -1.71 -6.09 -0.87
C GLU A 15 -1.96 -4.59 -0.97
N LEU A 16 -3.02 -4.25 -1.69
CA LEU A 16 -3.49 -2.89 -1.85
C LEU A 16 -4.84 -2.78 -1.16
N VAL A 17 -4.93 -1.92 -0.15
CA VAL A 17 -6.10 -1.78 0.71
C VAL A 17 -6.60 -0.35 0.67
N ASN A 18 -7.92 -0.19 0.62
CA ASN A 18 -8.58 1.07 0.92
C ASN A 18 -8.96 1.06 2.40
N PHE A 19 -8.29 1.91 3.18
CA PHE A 19 -8.47 2.00 4.63
C PHE A 19 -9.75 2.75 5.02
N LYS A 20 -10.46 3.35 4.06
CA LYS A 20 -11.68 4.17 4.27
C LYS A 20 -11.47 5.41 5.14
N GLU A 21 -10.25 5.65 5.60
CA GLU A 21 -9.81 6.83 6.33
C GLU A 21 -8.53 7.40 5.72
N PHE A 22 -8.18 8.63 6.07
CA PHE A 22 -6.95 9.27 5.59
C PHE A 22 -5.72 8.59 6.21
N ILE A 23 -4.80 8.12 5.37
CA ILE A 23 -3.57 7.44 5.81
C ILE A 23 -2.29 8.21 5.47
N GLY A 24 -2.42 9.36 4.79
CA GLY A 24 -1.29 10.17 4.36
C GLY A 24 -1.41 10.65 2.92
N TYR A 25 -0.27 11.00 2.34
CA TYR A 25 -0.20 11.57 0.99
C TYR A 25 0.54 10.65 0.03
N SER A 26 -0.08 10.36 -1.11
CA SER A 26 0.66 9.85 -2.27
C SER A 26 1.37 11.01 -2.96
N VAL A 27 2.63 10.82 -3.35
CA VAL A 27 3.41 11.84 -4.07
C VAL A 27 3.41 11.50 -5.54
N ASP A 28 3.01 12.44 -6.38
CA ASP A 28 3.17 12.29 -7.83
C ASP A 28 4.65 12.43 -8.20
N PRO A 29 5.29 11.41 -8.81
CA PRO A 29 6.73 11.42 -9.04
C PRO A 29 7.17 12.41 -10.14
N LYS A 30 6.24 12.90 -10.99
CA LYS A 30 6.56 13.86 -12.04
C LYS A 30 6.44 15.30 -11.56
N THR A 31 5.44 15.57 -10.73
CA THR A 31 5.10 16.94 -10.30
C THR A 31 5.45 17.24 -8.84
N GLY A 32 5.77 16.23 -8.04
CA GLY A 32 6.00 16.36 -6.60
C GLY A 32 4.74 16.65 -5.78
N LYS A 33 3.57 16.75 -6.42
CA LYS A 33 2.31 17.10 -5.73
C LYS A 33 1.90 15.99 -4.77
N LYS A 34 1.56 16.40 -3.53
CA LYS A 34 1.01 15.54 -2.49
C LYS A 34 -0.51 15.45 -2.66
N LEU A 35 -1.03 14.25 -2.79
CA LEU A 35 -2.45 13.96 -2.89
C LEU A 35 -2.86 13.12 -1.68
N ALA A 36 -3.77 13.65 -0.87
CA ALA A 36 -4.32 12.93 0.28
C ALA A 36 -4.96 11.61 -0.20
N THR A 37 -4.72 10.52 0.50
CA THR A 37 -5.20 9.20 0.10
C THR A 37 -5.63 8.36 1.29
N ASN A 38 -6.60 7.49 1.02
CA ASN A 38 -7.03 6.38 1.88
C ASN A 38 -6.56 5.03 1.33
N TRP A 39 -5.84 5.02 0.22
CA TRP A 39 -5.28 3.82 -0.39
C TRP A 39 -3.83 3.63 0.02
N GLY A 40 -3.52 2.45 0.55
CA GLY A 40 -2.18 2.07 0.96
C GLY A 40 -1.78 0.70 0.42
N LYS A 41 -0.50 0.54 0.11
CA LYS A 41 0.10 -0.77 -0.14
C LYS A 41 0.72 -1.28 1.15
N ILE A 42 0.26 -2.44 1.60
CA ILE A 42 0.80 -3.10 2.79
C ILE A 42 1.93 -4.04 2.36
N HIS A 43 3.09 -3.89 2.99
CA HIS A 43 4.23 -4.78 2.85
C HIS A 43 4.42 -5.54 4.16
N TYR A 44 4.16 -6.85 4.14
CA TYR A 44 4.40 -7.73 5.28
C TYR A 44 5.83 -8.23 5.23
N GLY A 45 6.68 -7.75 6.14
CA GLY A 45 8.06 -8.19 6.34
C GLY A 45 8.15 -9.26 7.44
N ARG A 46 9.36 -9.78 7.65
CA ARG A 46 9.65 -10.58 8.85
C ARG A 46 9.74 -9.68 10.10
N ASP A 47 10.36 -8.51 9.92
CA ASP A 47 10.73 -7.61 11.02
C ASP A 47 9.69 -6.51 11.28
N GLY A 48 8.58 -6.52 10.55
CA GLY A 48 7.53 -5.52 10.69
C GLY A 48 6.64 -5.39 9.45
N ILE A 49 5.63 -4.54 9.57
CA ILE A 49 4.65 -4.25 8.53
C ILE A 49 4.72 -2.77 8.20
N HIS A 50 4.82 -2.45 6.91
CA HIS A 50 4.82 -1.07 6.44
C HIS A 50 3.60 -0.80 5.56
N ILE A 51 2.95 0.33 5.81
CA ILE A 51 1.87 0.86 4.98
C ILE A 51 2.43 2.03 4.18
N VAL A 52 2.39 1.92 2.86
CA VAL A 52 2.86 2.97 1.94
C VAL A 52 1.65 3.64 1.28
N PRO A 53 1.36 4.93 1.57
CA PRO A 53 0.31 5.67 0.89
C PRO A 53 0.52 5.67 -0.62
N THR A 54 -0.53 5.38 -1.39
CA THR A 54 -0.46 5.24 -2.84
C THR A 54 -1.73 5.78 -3.51
N LYS A 55 -1.67 5.88 -4.84
CA LYS A 55 -2.83 6.26 -5.65
C LYS A 55 -3.85 5.12 -5.65
N ALA A 56 -5.14 5.47 -5.77
CA ALA A 56 -6.21 4.50 -5.92
C ALA A 56 -5.97 3.59 -7.14
N ARG A 57 -6.45 2.35 -7.06
CA ARG A 57 -6.48 1.47 -8.22
C ARG A 57 -7.55 2.00 -9.18
N LYS A 58 -7.16 2.26 -10.43
CA LYS A 58 -8.13 2.40 -11.53
C LYS A 58 -8.77 1.05 -11.84
#